data_AF-A0A538AX58-F1
#
_entry.id   AF-A0A538AX58-F1
#
_cell.length_a   1.000
_cell.length_b   1.000
_cell.length_c   1.000
_cell.angle_alpha   90.00
_cell.angle_beta   90.00
_cell.angle_gamma   90.00
#
_symmetry.space_group_name_H-M   'P 1'
#
loop_
_entity.id
_entity.type
_entity.pdbx_description
1 polymer ?
#
loop_
_entity_poly.entity_id
_entity_poly.type
_entity_poly.pdbx_seq_one_letter_code
_entity_poly.pdbx_strand_id
1 'polypeptide(L)' 'MKVLISIDERLVRRIDRAARDRGLTRSAYLADLAARDLGVAKGSGATRRARGALRRLDRLFGQLPPADATGSIRAQRDAR' A
#
# COMPACT_ATOMS: atom_id res chain seq x y z
N MET A 1 10.53 -25.90 -2.54
CA MET A 1 11.95 -25.64 -2.22
C MET A 1 12.00 -24.93 -0.86
N LYS A 2 12.92 -25.31 0.02
CA LYS A 2 13.13 -24.67 1.33
C LYS A 2 14.55 -24.11 1.37
N VAL A 3 14.73 -22.88 1.84
CA VAL A 3 16.02 -22.20 1.97
C VAL A 3 16.18 -21.79 3.43
N LEU A 4 17.34 -22.12 4.02
CA LEU A 4 17.72 -21.68 5.35
C LEU A 4 18.62 -20.45 5.22
N ILE A 5 18.33 -19.42 6.00
CA ILE A 5 19.04 -18.15 5.96
C ILE A 5 19.36 -17.75 7.40
N SER A 6 20.62 -17.46 7.68
CA SER A 6 21.04 -16.89 8.96
C SER A 6 20.93 -15.37 8.89
N ILE A 7 20.17 -14.80 9.81
CA ILE A 7 19.95 -13.35 9.94
C ILE A 7 19.93 -12.96 11.41
N ASP A 8 20.30 -11.72 11.70
CA ASP A 8 20.30 -11.16 13.04
C ASP A 8 18.89 -11.23 13.69
N GLU A 9 18.84 -11.54 14.99
CA GLU A 9 17.57 -11.74 15.69
C GLU A 9 16.73 -10.44 15.77
N ARG A 10 17.38 -9.27 15.89
CA ARG A 10 16.66 -7.98 15.90
C ARG A 10 16.00 -7.75 14.55
N LEU A 11 16.65 -8.15 13.46
CA LEU A 11 16.06 -8.08 12.12
C LEU A 11 14.86 -9.02 12.01
N VAL A 12 14.93 -10.25 12.54
CA VAL A 12 13.77 -11.18 12.56
C VAL A 12 12.57 -10.54 13.26
N ARG A 13 12.76 -9.90 14.41
CA ARG A 13 11.67 -9.24 15.15
C ARG A 13 11.04 -8.09 14.36
N ARG A 14 11.84 -7.33 13.61
CA ARG A 14 11.34 -6.27 12.72
C ARG A 14 10.54 -6.83 11.55
N ILE A 15 11.02 -7.92 10.94
CA ILE A 15 10.32 -8.62 9.86
C ILE A 15 8.97 -9.13 10.36
N ASP A 16 8.92 -9.75 11.53
CA ASP A 16 7.67 -10.28 12.10
C ASP A 16 6.65 -9.18 12.37
N ARG A 17 7.10 -8.01 12.85
CA ARG A 17 6.23 -6.86 13.02
C ARG A 17 5.67 -6.39 11.68
N ALA A 18 6.54 -6.16 10.70
CA ALA A 18 6.12 -5.72 9.37
C ALA A 18 5.21 -6.73 8.64
N ALA A 19 5.41 -8.02 8.87
CA ALA A 19 4.56 -9.08 8.36
C ALA A 19 3.17 -9.03 9.01
N ARG A 20 3.08 -8.90 10.34
CA ARG A 20 1.82 -8.76 11.07
C ARG A 20 1.04 -7.51 10.66
N ASP A 21 1.70 -6.37 10.51
CA ASP A 21 1.07 -5.12 10.09
C ASP A 21 0.42 -5.23 8.70
N ARG A 22 0.89 -6.18 7.88
CA ARG A 22 0.35 -6.51 6.56
C ARG A 22 -0.56 -7.74 6.53
N GLY A 23 -0.82 -8.37 7.68
CA GLY A 23 -1.59 -9.62 7.78
C GLY A 23 -0.93 -10.81 7.08
N LEU A 24 0.40 -10.78 6.91
CA LEU A 24 1.18 -11.83 6.24
C LEU A 24 1.93 -12.70 7.24
N THR A 25 2.18 -13.95 6.86
CA THR A 25 3.18 -14.78 7.54
C THR A 25 4.59 -14.28 7.21
N ARG A 26 5.57 -14.59 8.06
CA ARG A 26 6.98 -14.21 7.83
C ARG A 26 7.49 -14.65 6.46
N SER A 27 7.22 -15.90 6.08
CA SER A 27 7.64 -16.45 4.78
C SER A 27 6.93 -15.78 3.61
N ALA A 28 5.63 -15.48 3.73
CA ALA A 28 4.89 -14.75 2.71
C ALA A 28 5.41 -13.32 2.53
N TYR A 29 5.73 -12.64 3.64
CA TYR A 29 6.32 -11.31 3.62
C TYR A 29 7.69 -11.30 2.94
N LEU A 30 8.57 -12.27 3.25
CA LEU A 30 9.88 -12.39 2.62
C LEU A 30 9.78 -12.72 1.11
N ALA A 31 8.82 -13.57 0.72
CA ALA A 31 8.58 -13.86 -0.68
C ALA A 31 8.05 -12.63 -1.45
N ASP A 32 7.12 -11.87 -0.85
CA ASP A 32 6.63 -10.60 -1.41
C ASP A 32 7.75 -9.57 -1.54
N LEU A 33 8.62 -9.46 -0.52
CA LEU A 33 9.78 -8.57 -0.55
C LEU A 33 10.76 -8.94 -1.66
N ALA A 34 11.15 -10.21 -1.77
CA ALA A 34 12.05 -10.69 -2.81
C ALA A 34 11.46 -10.52 -4.22
N ALA A 35 10.16 -10.80 -4.37
CA ALA A 35 9.48 -10.60 -5.64
C ALA A 35 9.47 -9.12 -6.05
N ARG A 36 9.25 -8.19 -5.12
CA ARG A 36 9.30 -6.74 -5.39
C ARG A 36 10.70 -6.28 -5.77
N ASP A 37 11.70 -6.72 -5.01
CA ASP A 37 13.10 -6.35 -5.22
C ASP A 37 13.63 -6.81 -6.59
N LEU A 38 13.30 -8.06 -6.95
CA LEU A 38 13.67 -8.64 -8.25
C LEU A 38 12.80 -8.13 -9.42
N GLY A 39 11.86 -7.22 -9.19
CA GLY A 39 10.92 -6.73 -10.21
C GLY A 39 9.94 -7.79 -10.74
N VAL A 40 9.87 -8.96 -10.10
CA VAL A 40 8.98 -10.08 -10.46
C VAL A 40 7.57 -9.87 -9.91
N ALA A 41 7.43 -9.12 -8.82
CA ALA A 41 6.13 -8.74 -8.27
C ALA A 41 5.45 -7.73 -9.21
N LYS A 42 4.45 -8.22 -9.94
CA LYS A 42 3.34 -7.37 -10.38
C LYS A 42 2.72 -6.79 -9.10
N GLY A 43 3.06 -5.53 -8.77
CA GLY A 43 2.63 -4.88 -7.53
C GLY A 43 1.12 -4.97 -7.29
N SER A 44 0.65 -4.65 -6.08
CA SER A 44 -0.78 -4.78 -5.71
C SER A 44 -1.74 -4.09 -6.70
N GLY A 45 -1.29 -3.04 -7.40
CA GLY A 45 -2.00 -2.35 -8.47
C GLY A 45 -1.99 -3.01 -9.86
N ALA A 46 -1.17 -4.04 -10.11
CA ALA A 46 -1.01 -4.66 -11.42
C ALA A 46 -2.03 -5.78 -11.72
N THR A 47 -2.73 -6.27 -10.70
CA THR A 47 -3.83 -7.22 -10.89
C THR A 47 -4.99 -6.56 -11.65
N ARG A 48 -5.72 -7.34 -12.47
CA ARG A 48 -6.86 -6.80 -13.26
C ARG A 48 -7.93 -6.19 -12.33
N ARG A 49 -8.15 -6.79 -11.17
CA ARG A 49 -9.09 -6.31 -10.14
C ARG A 49 -8.63 -4.97 -9.53
N ALA A 50 -7.36 -4.84 -9.16
CA ALA A 50 -6.83 -3.58 -8.61
C ALA A 50 -6.85 -2.45 -9.64
N ARG A 51 -6.50 -2.70 -10.90
CA ARG A 51 -6.66 -1.72 -11.99
C ARG A 51 -8.12 -1.33 -12.23
N GLY A 52 -9.06 -2.24 -11.99
CA GLY A 52 -10.49 -1.92 -12.03
C GLY A 52 -10.91 -0.99 -10.88
N ALA A 53 -10.44 -1.27 -9.67
CA ALA A 53 -10.71 -0.44 -8.50
C ALA A 53 -10.10 0.97 -8.64
N LEU A 54 -8.84 1.08 -9.08
CA LEU A 54 -8.17 2.37 -9.31
C LEU A 54 -8.91 3.20 -10.37
N ARG A 55 -9.28 2.61 -11.51
CA ARG A 55 -10.08 3.32 -12.53
C ARG A 55 -11.44 3.78 -12.02
N ARG A 56 -12.03 3.07 -11.06
CA ARG A 56 -13.29 3.47 -10.43
C ARG A 56 -13.10 4.69 -9.52
N LEU A 57 -11.99 4.74 -8.78
CA LEU A 57 -11.62 5.90 -7.98
C LEU A 57 -11.32 7.11 -8.88
N ASP A 58 -10.53 6.93 -9.93
CA ASP A 58 -10.22 8.02 -10.88
C ASP A 58 -11.48 8.60 -11.52
N ARG A 59 -12.45 7.75 -11.88
CA ARG A 59 -13.74 8.21 -12.41
C ARG A 59 -14.56 8.97 -11.35
N LEU A 60 -14.56 8.51 -10.10
CA LEU A 60 -15.28 9.15 -9.01
C LEU A 60 -14.72 10.54 -8.72
N PHE A 61 -13.39 10.67 -8.63
CA PHE A 61 -12.72 11.94 -8.35
C PHE A 61 -12.62 12.85 -9.58
N GLY A 62 -12.59 12.29 -10.80
CA GLY A 62 -12.63 13.07 -12.04
C GLY A 62 -14.01 13.66 -12.36
N GLN A 63 -15.07 13.16 -11.73
CA GLN A 63 -16.43 13.72 -11.82
C GLN A 63 -16.74 14.75 -10.74
N LEU A 64 -15.86 14.92 -9.74
CA LEU A 64 -16.02 15.97 -8.75
C LEU A 64 -15.73 17.32 -9.44
N PRO A 65 -16.63 18.32 -9.35
CA PRO A 65 -16.28 19.68 -9.72
C PRO A 65 -15.03 20.08 -8.92
N PRO A 66 -14.10 20.86 -9.50
CA PRO A 66 -12.98 21.38 -8.73
C PRO A 66 -13.53 22.11 -7.52
N ALA A 67 -13.34 21.54 -6.33
CA ALA A 67 -13.80 22.14 -5.11
C ALA A 67 -13.04 23.46 -4.95
N ASP A 68 -13.74 24.56 -4.70
CA ASP A 68 -13.11 25.78 -4.23
C ASP A 68 -12.59 25.54 -2.81
N ALA A 69 -11.40 24.94 -2.75
CA ALA A 69 -10.70 24.64 -1.52
C ALA A 69 -10.48 25.91 -0.71
N THR A 70 -10.29 27.06 -1.39
CA THR A 70 -10.12 28.36 -0.76
C THR A 70 -11.41 28.84 -0.11
N GLY A 71 -12.55 28.74 -0.79
CA GLY A 71 -13.88 29.04 -0.23
C GLY A 71 -14.24 28.15 0.96
N SER A 72 -13.91 26.87 0.88
CA SER A 72 -14.19 25.87 1.93
C SER A 72 -13.40 26.15 3.22
N ILE A 73 -12.10 26.49 3.09
CA ILE A 73 -11.25 26.85 4.23
C ILE A 73 -11.68 28.18 4.84
N ARG A 74 -12.09 29.15 4.01
CA ARG A 74 -12.56 30.46 4.49
C ARG A 74 -13.86 30.33 5.30
N ALA A 75 -14.82 29.54 4.82
CA ALA A 75 -16.06 29.26 5.54
C ALA A 75 -15.83 28.56 6.89
N GLN A 76 -14.88 27.62 6.99
CA GLN A 76 -14.51 27.00 8.27
C GLN A 76 -13.80 27.97 9.22
N ARG A 77 -12.98 28.88 8.70
CA ARG A 77 -12.29 29.88 9.51
C ARG A 77 -13.25 30.92 10.06
N ASP A 78 -14.17 31.41 9.23
CA ASP A 78 -15.09 32.48 9.58
C ASP A 78 -16.27 31.98 10.46
N ALA A 79 -16.42 30.65 10.62
CA ALA A 79 -17.34 30.01 11.55
C ALA A 79 -16.76 29.76 12.97
N ARG A 80 -15.51 30.18 13.23
CA ARG A 80 -14.84 30.15 14.53
C ARG A 80 -14.84 31.52 15.19
#